data_AF-A0A536TTD4-F1
#
_entry.id   AF-A0A536TTD4-F1
#
_cell.length_a   1.000
_cell.length_b   1.000
_cell.length_c   1.000
_cell.angle_alpha   90.00
_cell.angle_beta   90.00
_cell.angle_gamma   90.00
#
_symmetry.space_group_name_H-M   'P 1'
#
loop_
_entity.id
_entity.type
_entity.pdbx_description
1 polymer ?
#
loop_
_entity_poly.entity_id
_entity_poly.type
_entity_poly.pdbx_seq_one_letter_code
_entity_poly.pdbx_strand_id
1 'polypeptide(L)' 'MATRPEALLFDVFGTVVDWRGSVIRELRRVGRRHGVRGDWGAFADAWRSGYRPAMAGVRRGDSAWRSI' A
#
# COMPACT_ATOMS: atom_id res chain seq x y z
N MET A 1 -16.29 -21.91 -29.62
CA MET A 1 -15.56 -20.62 -29.57
C MET A 1 -15.60 -20.12 -28.14
N ALA A 2 -14.46 -19.72 -27.56
CA ALA A 2 -14.46 -19.05 -26.27
C ALA A 2 -15.06 -17.64 -26.42
N THR A 3 -15.90 -17.22 -25.47
CA THR A 3 -16.44 -15.85 -25.41
C THR A 3 -15.31 -14.85 -25.19
N ARG A 4 -15.35 -13.71 -25.88
CA ARG A 4 -14.38 -12.64 -25.66
C ARG A 4 -14.69 -11.96 -24.32
N PRO A 5 -13.68 -11.67 -23.48
CA PRO A 5 -13.91 -10.93 -22.25
C PRO A 5 -14.37 -9.50 -22.57
N GLU A 6 -15.42 -9.05 -21.89
CA GLU A 6 -15.99 -7.70 -22.03
C GLU A 6 -15.35 -6.68 -21.08
N ALA A 7 -14.66 -7.15 -20.05
CA ALA A 7 -13.98 -6.33 -19.06
C ALA A 7 -12.65 -6.94 -18.64
N LEU A 8 -11.69 -6.07 -18.33
CA LEU A 8 -10.41 -6.41 -17.72
C LEU A 8 -10.28 -5.63 -16.41
N LEU A 9 -10.14 -6.36 -15.30
CA LEU A 9 -9.94 -5.78 -13.98
C LEU A 9 -8.47 -5.95 -13.60
N PHE A 10 -7.90 -4.90 -13.01
CA PHE A 10 -6.52 -4.89 -12.59
C PHE A 10 -6.46 -4.66 -11.09
N ASP A 11 -5.69 -5.51 -10.41
CA ASP A 11 -5.08 -5.10 -9.14
C ASP A 11 -4.24 -3.84 -9.39
N VAL A 12 -4.14 -2.95 -8.40
CA VAL A 12 -3.53 -1.63 -8.59
C VAL A 12 -2.15 -1.55 -7.97
N PHE A 13 -2.01 -1.86 -6.68
CA PHE A 13 -0.76 -1.65 -5.95
C PHE A 13 0.28 -2.72 -6.28
N GLY A 14 1.29 -2.34 -7.07
CA GLY A 14 2.37 -3.21 -7.52
C GLY A 14 2.13 -3.73 -8.94
N THR A 15 0.86 -3.96 -9.29
CA THR A 15 0.47 -4.37 -10.66
C THR A 15 0.43 -3.17 -11.63
N VAL A 16 -0.18 -2.05 -11.23
CA VAL A 16 -0.30 -0.84 -12.07
C VAL A 16 0.62 0.27 -11.61
N VAL A 17 0.84 0.42 -10.30
CA VAL A 17 1.65 1.51 -9.73
C VAL A 17 2.81 1.02 -8.87
N ASP A 18 3.95 1.71 -8.99
CA ASP A 18 5.06 1.60 -8.03
C ASP A 18 4.72 2.38 -6.74
N TRP A 19 4.01 1.70 -5.85
CA TRP A 19 3.69 2.24 -4.53
C TRP A 19 4.94 2.40 -3.66
N ARG A 20 5.90 1.47 -3.74
CA ARG A 20 7.07 1.44 -2.84
C ARG A 20 7.99 2.62 -3.11
N GLY A 21 8.37 2.84 -4.36
CA GLY A 21 9.20 3.97 -4.76
C GLY A 21 8.54 5.31 -4.48
N SER A 22 7.22 5.42 -4.69
CA SER A 22 6.46 6.63 -4.39
C SER A 22 6.46 6.97 -2.90
N VAL A 23 6.23 5.98 -2.03
CA VAL A 23 6.23 6.16 -0.58
C VAL A 23 7.62 6.54 -0.08
N ILE A 24 8.67 5.85 -0.53
CA ILE A 24 10.06 6.16 -0.16
C ILE A 24 10.43 7.60 -0.56
N ARG A 25 10.01 8.04 -1.75
CA ARG A 25 10.27 9.41 -2.23
C ARG A 25 9.62 10.46 -1.32
N GLU A 26 8.36 10.27 -0.94
CA GLU A 26 7.68 11.20 -0.04
C GLU A 26 8.24 11.14 1.39
N LEU A 27 8.57 9.96 1.91
CA LEU A 27 9.23 9.82 3.21
C LEU A 27 10.58 10.54 3.25
N ARG A 28 11.39 10.45 2.18
CA ARG A 28 12.63 11.22 2.05
C ARG A 28 12.36 12.73 2.06
N ARG A 29 11.29 13.19 1.40
CA ARG A 29 10.89 14.61 1.37
C ARG A 29 10.49 15.09 2.76
N VAL A 30 9.65 14.34 3.45
CA VAL A 30 9.22 14.61 4.83
C VAL A 30 10.42 14.59 5.78
N GLY A 31 11.29 13.58 5.67
CA GLY A 31 12.51 13.47 6.46
C GLY A 31 13.41 14.69 6.33
N ARG A 32 13.67 15.16 5.10
CA ARG A 32 14.42 16.41 4.87
C ARG A 32 13.73 17.63 5.48
N ARG A 33 12.41 17.76 5.33
CA ARG A 33 11.64 18.90 5.85
C ARG A 33 11.67 18.99 7.37
N HIS A 34 11.67 17.86 8.05
CA HIS A 34 11.56 17.77 9.51
C HIS A 34 12.87 17.39 10.21
N GLY A 35 13.98 17.29 9.48
CA GLY A 35 15.28 16.89 10.04
C GLY A 35 15.34 15.44 10.53
N VAL A 36 14.40 14.58 10.10
CA VAL A 36 14.35 13.17 10.49
C VAL A 36 15.19 12.34 9.53
N ARG A 37 16.03 11.46 10.08
CA ARG A 37 16.80 10.47 9.33
C ARG A 37 16.27 9.08 9.62
N GLY A 38 16.30 8.20 8.63
CA GLY A 38 15.86 6.82 8.78
C GLY A 38 16.07 6.02 7.51
N ASP A 39 16.02 4.69 7.64
CA ASP A 39 15.90 3.80 6.50
C ASP A 39 14.46 3.83 6.00
N TRP A 40 14.21 4.68 5.01
CA TRP A 40 12.89 4.83 4.41
C TRP A 40 12.44 3.61 3.62
N GLY A 41 13.37 2.77 3.15
CA GLY A 41 13.05 1.50 2.51
C GLY A 41 12.47 0.52 3.52
N ALA A 42 13.21 0.28 4.61
CA ALA A 42 12.75 -0.56 5.71
C ALA A 42 11.44 -0.05 6.32
N PHE A 43 11.28 1.27 6.46
CA PHE A 43 10.02 1.86 6.92
C PHE A 43 8.86 1.55 5.96
N ALA A 44 9.05 1.74 4.65
CA ALA A 44 7.99 1.47 3.67
C ALA A 44 7.57 -0.01 3.67
N ASP A 45 8.54 -0.92 3.83
CA ASP A 45 8.29 -2.35 3.89
C ASP A 45 7.54 -2.75 5.17
N ALA A 46 7.95 -2.21 6.33
CA ALA A 46 7.26 -2.41 7.61
C ALA A 46 5.85 -1.81 7.63
N TRP A 47 5.66 -0.66 6.98
CA TRP A 47 4.33 -0.07 6.83
C TRP A 47 3.43 -0.96 5.97
N ARG A 48 3.95 -1.47 4.84
CA ARG A 48 3.20 -2.37 3.95
C ARG A 48 2.86 -3.70 4.63
N SER A 49 3.72 -4.23 5.51
CA SER A 49 3.42 -5.47 6.22
C SER A 49 2.22 -5.35 7.16
N GLY A 50 1.88 -4.14 7.62
CA GLY A 50 0.68 -3.87 8.40
C GLY A 50 -0.64 -3.95 7.61
N TYR A 51 -0.59 -3.89 6.28
CA TYR A 51 -1.79 -3.84 5.42
C TYR A 51 -2.65 -5.11 5.52
N ARG A 52 -2.04 -6.30 5.39
CA ARG A 52 -2.78 -7.58 5.43
C ARG A 52 -3.40 -7.84 6.81
N PRO A 53 -2.68 -7.69 7.94
CA PRO A 53 -3.26 -7.81 9.28
C PRO A 53 -4.44 -6.86 9.51
N ALA A 54 -4.31 -5.58 9.11
CA ALA A 54 -5.38 -4.60 9.28
C ALA A 54 -6.65 -4.99 8.51
N MET A 55 -6.52 -5.40 7.24
CA MET A 55 -7.64 -5.91 6.46
C MET A 55 -8.23 -7.20 7.03
N ALA A 56 -7.40 -8.07 7.61
CA ALA A 56 -7.86 -9.32 8.21
C ALA A 56 -8.74 -9.07 9.45
N GLY A 57 -8.42 -8.07 10.26
CA GLY A 57 -9.26 -7.66 11.40
C GLY A 57 -10.66 -7.25 10.97
N VAL A 58 -10.79 -6.44 9.91
CA VAL A 58 -12.10 -6.08 9.34
C VAL A 58 -12.84 -7.31 8.81
N ARG A 59 -12.14 -8.17 8.05
CA ARG A 59 -12.73 -9.38 7.46
C ARG A 59 -13.28 -10.37 8.49
N ARG A 60 -12.65 -10.45 9.66
CA ARG A 60 -13.09 -11.31 10.78
C ARG A 60 -14.15 -10.67 11.67
N GLY A 61 -14.42 -9.36 11.51
CA GLY A 61 -15.32 -8.62 12.37
C GLY A 61 -14.67 -8.12 13.67
N ASP A 62 -13.36 -8.30 13.85
CA ASP A 62 -12.61 -7.80 15.02
C ASP A 62 -12.50 -6.26 15.03
N SER A 63 -12.75 -5.63 13.88
CA SER A 63 -12.71 -4.17 13.71
C SER A 63 -13.79 -3.72 12.75
N ALA A 64 -14.43 -2.60 13.07
CA ALA A 64 -15.40 -1.97 12.18
C ALA A 64 -14.76 -1.56 10.85
N TRP A 65 -15.59 -1.47 9.82
CA TRP A 65 -15.22 -0.85 8.56
C TRP A 65 -14.66 0.55 8.79
N ARG A 66 -13.58 0.90 8.09
CA ARG A 66 -12.99 2.24 8.10
C ARG A 66 -12.87 2.73 6.66
N SER A 67 -13.48 3.86 6.36
CA SER A 67 -13.16 4.62 5.16
C SER A 67 -11.83 5.33 5.35
N ILE A 68 -11.04 5.41 4.28
CA ILE A 68 -9.79 6.20 4.20
C ILE A 68 -10.14 7.58 3.67
#